data_AF-E0Y1D7-F1
#
_entry.id   AF-E0Y1D7-F1
#
_cell.length_a   1.000
_cell.length_b   1.000
_cell.length_c   1.000
_cell.angle_alpha   90.00
_cell.angle_beta   90.00
_cell.angle_gamma   90.00
#
_symmetry.space_group_name_H-M   'P 1'
#
loop_
_entity.id
_entity.type
_entity.pdbx_description
1 polymer ?
#
loop_
_entity_poly.entity_id
_entity_poly.type
_entity_poly.pdbx_seq_one_letter_code
_entity_poly.pdbx_strand_id
1 'polypeptide(L)'
;MVEEFERGALIDTASRIGLDVTELRAGVPTDLARWASRLGVTQIATSYIPTGPLRDWIFEAMPSLEEAGIDLVEWRRDWDSAIWPHATAGFFKVKKQIPAIMEGIGLI
;
A
#
# COMPACT_ATOMS: atom_id res chain seq x y z
N MET A 1 20.30 8.79 0.32
CA MET A 1 19.34 9.78 -0.22
C MET A 1 17.94 9.19 -0.38
N VAL A 2 17.74 8.09 -1.13
CA VAL A 2 16.42 7.41 -1.21
C VAL A 2 16.22 6.40 -0.07
N GLU A 3 17.16 5.49 0.17
CA GLU A 3 17.03 4.48 1.24
C GLU A 3 16.88 5.10 2.65
N GLU A 4 17.56 6.22 2.89
CA GLU A 4 17.47 6.96 4.16
C GLU A 4 16.11 7.64 4.32
N PHE A 5 15.53 8.13 3.23
CA PHE A 5 14.19 8.69 3.21
C PHE A 5 13.13 7.61 3.46
N GLU A 6 13.26 6.45 2.80
CA GLU A 6 12.36 5.30 2.99
C GLU A 6 12.40 4.82 4.44
N ARG A 7 13.59 4.65 5.01
CA ARG A 7 13.76 4.28 6.42
C ARG A 7 13.15 5.32 7.35
N GLY A 8 13.36 6.61 7.07
CA GLY A 8 12.74 7.70 7.83
C GLY A 8 11.22 7.63 7.82
N ALA A 9 10.61 7.35 6.67
CA ALA A 9 9.16 7.22 6.53
C ALA A 9 8.59 6.01 7.30
N LEU A 10 9.32 4.87 7.30
CA LEU A 10 8.94 3.69 8.09
C LEU A 10 9.01 3.97 9.59
N ILE A 11 10.08 4.61 10.06
CA ILE A 11 10.25 5.00 11.47
C ILE A 11 9.16 5.99 11.90
N ASP A 12 8.87 7.01 11.10
CA ASP A 12 7.82 7.98 11.40
C ASP A 12 6.45 7.29 11.51
N THR A 13 6.14 6.37 10.60
CA THR A 13 4.90 5.57 10.65
C THR A 13 4.82 4.73 11.92
N ALA A 14 5.90 4.00 12.25
CA ALA A 14 5.97 3.17 13.45
C ALA A 14 5.78 3.97 14.74
N SER A 15 6.28 5.22 14.77
CA SER A 15 6.14 6.11 15.93
C SER A 15 4.71 6.64 16.13
N ARG A 16 3.91 6.73 15.06
CA ARG A 16 2.56 7.35 15.08
C ARG A 16 1.42 6.35 15.18
N ILE A 17 1.62 5.11 14.73
CA ILE A 17 0.52 4.15 14.57
C ILE A 17 -0.03 3.62 15.91
N GLY A 18 0.73 3.77 17.01
CA GLY A 18 0.29 3.36 18.34
C GLY A 18 0.11 1.83 18.50
N LEU A 19 0.74 1.06 17.62
CA LEU A 19 0.78 -0.40 17.65
C LEU A 19 2.20 -0.88 17.97
N ASP A 20 2.32 -2.14 18.38
CA ASP A 20 3.62 -2.80 18.42
C ASP A 20 4.11 -3.06 16.98
N VAL A 21 5.33 -2.65 16.67
CA VAL A 21 5.87 -2.66 15.31
C VAL A 21 7.18 -3.43 15.27
N THR A 22 7.21 -4.44 14.40
CA THR A 22 8.44 -5.17 14.06
C THR A 22 8.87 -4.80 12.65
N GLU A 23 10.09 -4.29 12.50
CA GLU A 23 10.69 -4.05 11.18
C GLU A 23 11.09 -5.40 10.55
N LEU A 24 10.59 -5.68 9.35
CA LEU A 24 10.90 -6.87 8.57
C LEU A 24 11.42 -6.45 7.19
N ARG A 25 12.45 -7.15 6.70
CA ARG A 25 13.01 -6.93 5.36
C ARG A 25 12.86 -8.18 4.51
N ALA A 26 12.07 -8.08 3.45
CA ALA A 26 11.89 -9.19 2.52
C ALA A 26 13.03 -9.13 1.50
N GLY A 27 13.80 -10.21 1.41
CA GLY A 27 14.82 -10.39 0.38
C GLY A 27 14.26 -11.12 -0.84
N VAL A 28 13.29 -12.02 -0.65
CA VAL A 28 12.66 -12.82 -1.73
C VAL A 28 11.15 -12.89 -1.53
N PRO A 29 10.35 -13.07 -2.62
CA PRO A 29 8.89 -13.06 -2.54
C PRO A 29 8.28 -14.04 -1.52
N THR A 30 8.89 -15.21 -1.36
CA THR A 30 8.44 -16.26 -0.41
C THR A 30 8.64 -15.89 1.07
N ASP A 31 9.34 -14.80 1.38
CA ASP A 31 9.46 -14.29 2.75
C ASP A 31 8.08 -13.96 3.35
N LEU A 32 7.18 -13.35 2.56
CA LEU A 32 5.86 -12.92 3.05
C LEU A 32 5.03 -14.10 3.56
N ALA A 33 4.90 -15.15 2.74
CA ALA A 33 4.13 -16.34 3.10
C ALA A 33 4.72 -17.04 4.33
N ARG A 34 6.07 -17.12 4.40
CA ARG A 34 6.77 -17.72 5.54
C ARG A 34 6.50 -16.96 6.84
N TRP A 35 6.55 -15.64 6.82
CA TRP A 35 6.33 -14.83 8.02
C TRP A 35 4.88 -14.92 8.48
N ALA A 36 3.92 -14.74 7.57
CA ALA A 36 2.52 -14.79 7.93
C ALA A 36 2.12 -16.18 8.46
N SER A 37 2.63 -17.26 7.85
CA SER A 37 2.43 -18.63 8.36
C SER A 37 3.01 -18.82 9.76
N ARG A 38 4.23 -18.32 10.03
CA ARG A 38 4.87 -18.40 11.35
C ARG A 38 4.12 -17.61 12.42
N LEU A 39 3.54 -16.48 12.04
CA LEU A 39 2.74 -15.63 12.92
C LEU A 39 1.29 -16.12 13.07
N GLY A 40 0.88 -17.13 12.28
CA GLY A 40 -0.49 -17.66 12.31
C GLY A 40 -1.54 -16.68 11.78
N VAL A 41 -1.15 -15.72 10.95
CA VAL A 41 -2.08 -14.75 10.35
C VAL A 41 -2.55 -15.24 8.98
N THR A 42 -3.78 -14.89 8.63
CA THR A 42 -4.41 -15.29 7.36
C THR A 42 -4.45 -14.16 6.34
N GLN A 43 -3.98 -12.96 6.69
CA GLN A 43 -4.07 -11.79 5.84
C GLN A 43 -2.90 -10.83 6.05
N ILE A 44 -2.43 -10.26 4.95
CA ILE A 44 -1.49 -9.13 4.90
C ILE A 44 -2.26 -7.95 4.30
N ALA A 45 -2.44 -6.89 5.08
CA ALA A 45 -3.03 -5.65 4.59
C ALA A 45 -1.92 -4.65 4.22
N THR A 46 -2.04 -4.01 3.06
CA THR A 46 -1.09 -2.99 2.58
C THR A 46 -1.84 -1.84 1.89
N SER A 47 -1.21 -0.67 1.79
CA SER A 47 -1.73 0.38 0.90
C SER A 47 -1.71 -0.08 -0.55
N TYR A 48 -2.62 0.43 -1.38
CA TYR A 48 -2.62 0.15 -2.82
C TYR A 48 -1.23 0.36 -3.45
N ILE A 49 -0.73 -0.68 -4.10
CA ILE A 49 0.59 -0.70 -4.73
C ILE A 49 0.44 -0.18 -6.17
N PRO A 50 1.03 0.95 -6.56
CA PRO A 50 0.95 1.41 -7.94
C PRO A 50 1.70 0.47 -8.90
N THR A 51 1.44 0.59 -10.20
CA THR A 51 2.21 -0.13 -11.23
C THR A 51 3.69 0.21 -11.14
N GLY A 52 4.55 -0.81 -11.22
CA GLY A 52 6.00 -0.67 -11.17
C GLY A 52 6.66 -1.87 -10.47
N PRO A 53 7.97 -1.78 -10.17
CA PRO A 53 8.76 -2.91 -9.67
C PRO A 53 8.21 -3.56 -8.40
N LEU A 54 7.61 -2.78 -7.49
CA LEU A 54 6.99 -3.34 -6.29
C LEU A 54 5.75 -4.19 -6.62
N ARG A 55 4.94 -3.79 -7.60
CA ARG A 55 3.79 -4.58 -8.03
C ARG A 55 4.23 -5.86 -8.72
N ASP A 56 5.27 -5.81 -9.54
CA ASP A 56 5.85 -6.99 -10.18
C ASP A 56 6.38 -7.98 -9.14
N TRP A 57 7.10 -7.49 -8.13
CA TRP A 57 7.60 -8.32 -7.02
C TRP A 57 6.48 -8.95 -6.20
N ILE A 58 5.38 -8.22 -5.98
CA ILE A 58 4.20 -8.75 -5.29
C ILE A 58 3.51 -9.84 -6.12
N PHE A 59 3.44 -9.70 -7.45
CA PHE A 59 2.96 -10.78 -8.32
C PHE A 59 3.81 -12.04 -8.22
N GLU A 60 5.13 -11.92 -8.04
CA GLU A 60 6.00 -13.07 -7.77
C GLU A 60 5.72 -13.71 -6.39
N ALA A 61 5.22 -12.95 -5.42
CA ALA A 61 4.89 -13.45 -4.07
C ALA A 61 3.54 -14.18 -4.02
N MET A 62 2.59 -13.78 -4.89
CA MET A 62 1.20 -14.26 -4.90
C MET A 62 1.07 -15.78 -4.85
N PRO A 63 1.79 -16.59 -5.67
CA PRO A 63 1.63 -18.05 -5.62
C PRO A 63 1.92 -18.65 -4.25
N SER A 64 2.96 -18.16 -3.57
CA SER A 64 3.33 -18.64 -2.23
C SER A 64 2.34 -18.22 -1.14
N LEU A 65 1.70 -17.06 -1.31
CA LEU A 65 0.65 -16.58 -0.41
C LEU A 65 -0.62 -17.41 -0.59
N GLU A 66 -1.02 -17.68 -1.83
CA GLU A 66 -2.18 -18.51 -2.17
C GLU A 66 -2.03 -19.94 -1.66
N GLU A 67 -0.86 -20.58 -1.86
CA GLU A 67 -0.59 -21.92 -1.35
C GLU A 67 -0.67 -22.01 0.18
N ALA A 68 -0.24 -20.94 0.86
CA ALA A 68 -0.29 -20.84 2.32
C ALA A 68 -1.66 -20.38 2.85
N GLY A 69 -2.64 -20.08 1.98
CA GLY A 69 -3.96 -19.58 2.37
C GLY A 69 -3.91 -18.18 3.01
N ILE A 70 -3.01 -17.31 2.53
CA ILE A 70 -2.82 -15.94 3.03
C ILE A 70 -3.35 -14.95 1.99
N ASP A 71 -4.31 -14.13 2.40
CA ASP A 71 -4.84 -13.07 1.54
C ASP A 71 -3.93 -11.83 1.58
N LEU A 72 -3.54 -11.31 0.41
CA LEU A 72 -2.96 -9.97 0.31
C LEU A 72 -4.06 -8.96 -0.05
N VAL A 73 -4.36 -8.05 0.87
CA VAL A 73 -5.43 -7.05 0.69
C VAL A 73 -4.86 -5.66 0.55
N GLU A 74 -5.22 -5.01 -0.56
CA GLU A 74 -4.83 -3.64 -0.86
C GLU A 74 -5.91 -2.65 -0.40
N TRP A 75 -5.52 -1.73 0.48
CA TRP A 75 -6.37 -0.61 0.90
C TRP A 75 -6.07 0.63 0.05
N ARG A 76 -7.08 1.08 -0.68
CA ARG A 76 -7.08 2.36 -1.40
C ARG A 76 -7.96 3.35 -0.66
N ARG A 77 -7.47 4.56 -0.45
CA ARG A 77 -8.23 5.62 0.24
C ARG A 77 -9.35 6.13 -0.66
N ASP A 78 -10.41 6.66 -0.05
CA ASP A 78 -11.58 7.15 -0.79
C ASP A 78 -11.23 8.34 -1.70
N TRP A 79 -10.41 9.27 -1.21
CA TRP A 79 -9.95 10.41 -1.99
C TRP A 79 -9.05 10.00 -3.17
N ASP A 80 -8.20 8.98 -3.00
CA ASP A 80 -7.44 8.40 -4.12
C ASP A 80 -8.38 7.83 -5.19
N SER A 81 -9.38 7.05 -4.77
CA SER A 81 -10.41 6.49 -5.65
C SER A 81 -11.18 7.56 -6.42
N ALA A 82 -11.45 8.71 -5.77
CA ALA A 82 -12.18 9.82 -6.37
C ALA A 82 -11.30 10.67 -7.31
N ILE A 83 -10.00 10.83 -7.01
CA ILE A 83 -9.09 11.69 -7.78
C ILE A 83 -8.55 11.00 -9.03
N TRP A 84 -8.16 9.72 -8.94
CA TRP A 84 -7.44 9.02 -10.01
C TRP A 84 -8.14 9.04 -11.37
N PRO A 85 -9.49 8.90 -11.49
CA PRO A 85 -10.19 9.01 -12.77
C PRO A 85 -9.95 10.35 -13.51
N HIS A 86 -9.59 11.41 -12.79
CA HIS A 86 -9.33 12.74 -13.35
C HIS A 86 -7.84 12.99 -13.64
N ALA A 87 -6.94 12.16 -13.07
CA ALA A 87 -5.49 12.28 -13.18
C ALA A 87 -4.92 11.67 -14.48
N THR A 88 -5.56 11.95 -15.62
CA THR A 88 -5.17 11.39 -16.93
C THR A 88 -4.12 12.23 -17.67
N ALA A 89 -3.76 13.39 -17.14
CA ALA A 89 -2.89 14.38 -17.79
C ALA A 89 -2.27 15.29 -16.70
N GLY A 90 -2.00 16.56 -17.01
CA GLY A 90 -1.45 17.51 -16.05
C GLY A 90 -2.42 17.94 -14.93
N PHE A 91 -1.85 18.53 -13.88
CA PHE A 91 -2.52 18.98 -12.66
C PHE A 91 -3.77 19.85 -12.89
N PHE A 92 -3.78 20.71 -13.92
CA PHE A 92 -4.92 21.60 -14.19
C PHE A 92 -6.24 20.86 -14.47
N LYS A 93 -6.19 19.63 -14.98
CA LYS A 93 -7.40 18.83 -15.21
C LYS A 93 -8.01 18.38 -13.88
N VAL A 94 -7.17 17.90 -12.96
CA VAL A 94 -7.58 17.52 -11.60
C VAL A 94 -8.07 18.74 -10.83
N LYS A 95 -7.34 19.86 -10.90
CA LYS A 95 -7.69 21.11 -10.19
C LYS A 95 -9.12 21.57 -10.46
N LYS A 96 -9.61 21.43 -11.70
CA LYS A 96 -10.98 21.79 -12.08
C LYS A 96 -12.06 20.92 -11.40
N GLN A 97 -11.69 19.71 -10.99
CA GLN A 97 -12.61 18.72 -10.40
C GLN A 97 -12.56 18.70 -8.87
N ILE A 98 -11.55 19.31 -8.24
CA ILE A 98 -11.37 19.30 -6.77
C ILE A 98 -12.67 19.66 -6.01
N PRO A 99 -13.40 20.75 -6.33
CA PRO A 99 -14.61 21.08 -5.58
C PRO A 99 -15.66 19.96 -5.62
N ALA A 100 -15.93 19.40 -6.80
CA ALA A 100 -16.90 18.31 -6.97
C ALA A 100 -16.43 17.01 -6.30
N ILE A 101 -15.12 16.72 -6.34
CA ILE A 101 -14.54 15.57 -5.64
C ILE A 101 -14.73 15.70 -4.13
N MET A 102 -14.41 16.87 -3.55
CA MET A 102 -14.49 17.11 -2.11
C MET A 102 -15.93 17.00 -1.59
N GLU A 103 -16.90 17.56 -2.32
CA GLU A 103 -18.33 17.40 -2.03
C GLU A 103 -18.74 15.91 -2.10
N GLY A 104 -18.30 15.21 -3.15
CA GLY A 104 -18.61 13.79 -3.35
C GLY A 104 -18.06 12.84 -2.28
N ILE A 105 -17.00 13.24 -1.55
CA ILE A 105 -16.43 12.48 -0.42
C ILE A 105 -16.76 13.09 0.96
N GLY A 106 -17.65 14.09 1.02
CA GLY A 106 -18.15 14.66 2.27
C GLY A 106 -17.13 15.48 3.07
N LEU A 107 -16.14 16.07 2.41
CA LEU A 107 -15.15 16.95 3.05
C LEU A 107 -15.55 18.43 3.07
N ILE A 108 -16.52 18.83 2.25
CA ILE A 108 -17.14 20.16 2.20
C ILE A 108 -18.64 20.06 1.92
#